data_AF-A0A0F9SU62-F1
#
_entry.id   AF-A0A0F9SU62-F1
#
_cell.length_a   1.000
_cell.length_b   1.000
_cell.length_c   1.000
_cell.angle_alpha   90.00
_cell.angle_beta   90.00
_cell.angle_gamma   90.00
#
_symmetry.space_group_name_H-M   'P 1'
#
loop_
_entity.id
_entity.type
_entity.pdbx_description
1 polymer ?
#
loop_
_entity_poly.entity_id
_entity_poly.type
_entity_poly.pdbx_seq_one_letter_code
_entity_poly.pdbx_strand_id
1 'polypeptide(L)'
;MTDNVFRDPPRVNRVALRERRRVEALGTLSAGVVAIPKSASDTVGLAITETTLVQAGVAASDLVNLAVSENVASLKISLSSTEILGLGISEQNQLTVSLSASDAVSLAAVDGVSALQANLAASDAVNLGIVEGTPLLAVALSASDAVTLDLIGASDLVKIDIITQADLPDLLDEIADCIKPVAGIRDVDAFAPVNLGALPRVVLRYSDTPWSLTPNRNEVRHEVSAEIVFAPIEEWKRARRGAAQLVNDVKATLQPGPTSCITSGTVSLGVTALRERRYHDNLYAAVTINIRIVEVTSVTFA
;
A
#
# COMPACT_ATOMS: atom_id res chain seq x y z
N MET A 1 27.55 -27.77 67.50
CA MET A 1 28.55 -27.52 66.44
C MET A 1 27.85 -27.81 65.12
N THR A 2 27.27 -26.77 64.52
CA THR A 2 26.52 -26.84 63.28
C THR A 2 27.08 -25.76 62.37
N ASP A 3 27.73 -26.19 61.29
CA ASP A 3 28.33 -25.33 60.29
C ASP A 3 27.26 -24.54 59.54
N ASN A 4 27.38 -23.21 59.62
CA ASN A 4 26.66 -22.27 58.78
C ASN A 4 27.32 -22.21 57.40
N VAL A 5 26.71 -22.87 56.40
CA VAL A 5 27.00 -22.58 55.00
C VAL A 5 25.90 -21.67 54.45
N PHE A 6 26.18 -20.37 54.47
CA PHE A 6 25.42 -19.34 53.78
C PHE A 6 25.50 -19.63 52.26
N ARG A 7 24.42 -20.14 51.68
CA ARG A 7 24.26 -20.19 50.21
C ARG A 7 23.62 -18.88 49.77
N ASP A 8 24.42 -18.02 49.16
CA ASP A 8 23.92 -16.85 48.43
C ASP A 8 22.87 -17.30 47.38
N PRO A 9 21.73 -16.59 47.25
CA PRO A 9 20.84 -16.81 46.12
C PRO A 9 21.55 -16.43 44.82
N PRO A 10 21.23 -17.08 43.69
CA PRO A 10 21.83 -16.73 42.41
C PRO A 10 21.52 -15.26 42.14
N ARG A 11 22.58 -14.45 42.04
CA ARG A 11 22.50 -13.09 41.52
C ARG A 11 21.92 -13.18 40.12
N VAL A 12 20.63 -12.86 39.99
CA VAL A 12 20.02 -12.59 38.70
C VAL A 12 20.81 -11.41 38.14
N ASN A 13 21.72 -11.72 37.21
CA ASN A 13 22.42 -10.72 36.44
C ASN A 13 21.36 -9.89 35.72
N ARG A 14 20.99 -8.75 36.32
CA ARG A 14 20.46 -7.58 35.62
C ARG A 14 21.55 -7.02 34.70
N VAL A 15 22.09 -7.85 33.81
CA VAL A 15 22.64 -7.37 32.56
C VAL A 15 21.39 -7.07 31.76
N ALA A 16 21.01 -5.80 31.82
CA ALA A 16 19.97 -5.23 31.01
C ALA A 16 20.03 -5.84 29.60
N LEU A 17 18.88 -6.32 29.15
CA LEU A 17 18.51 -6.36 27.74
C LEU A 17 18.68 -4.94 27.18
N ARG A 18 19.93 -4.54 26.94
CA ARG A 18 20.23 -3.55 25.91
C ARG A 18 20.05 -4.33 24.63
N GLU A 19 18.88 -4.20 24.03
CA GLU A 19 18.71 -4.31 22.58
C GLU A 19 19.99 -3.80 21.93
N ARG A 20 20.75 -4.72 21.34
CA ARG A 20 21.92 -4.36 20.56
C ARG A 20 21.39 -3.69 19.30
N ARG A 21 21.08 -2.39 19.37
CA ARG A 21 20.96 -1.53 18.20
C ARG A 21 22.27 -1.61 17.45
N ARG A 22 22.32 -2.47 16.44
CA ARG A 22 23.54 -2.78 15.70
C ARG A 22 23.62 -1.79 14.55
N VAL A 23 24.16 -0.60 14.83
CA VAL A 23 24.55 0.36 13.79
C VAL A 23 25.76 -0.22 13.07
N GLU A 24 25.58 -0.72 11.84
CA GLU A 24 26.70 -1.11 10.99
C GLU A 24 26.86 -0.07 9.87
N ALA A 25 27.67 0.95 10.15
CA ALA A 25 28.18 1.85 9.13
C ALA A 25 29.24 1.08 8.32
N LEU A 26 28.93 0.75 7.07
CA LEU A 26 29.92 0.28 6.12
C LEU A 26 30.56 1.56 5.53
N GLY A 27 31.82 1.81 5.89
CA GLY A 27 32.54 3.03 5.53
C GLY A 27 32.72 3.22 4.01
N THR A 28 33.47 4.26 3.64
CA THR A 28 33.72 4.62 2.24
C THR A 28 34.43 3.48 1.50
N LEU A 29 33.81 2.97 0.43
CA LEU A 29 34.34 1.89 -0.40
C LEU A 29 34.62 2.40 -1.80
N SER A 30 35.88 2.30 -2.25
CA SER A 30 36.23 2.34 -3.67
C SER A 30 36.57 0.92 -4.13
N ALA A 31 35.76 0.37 -5.03
CA ALA A 31 35.91 -0.98 -5.56
C ALA A 31 35.22 -1.04 -6.93
N GLY A 32 35.64 -1.96 -7.81
CA GLY A 32 34.99 -2.14 -9.11
C GLY A 32 33.56 -2.69 -9.03
N VAL A 33 33.20 -3.41 -7.95
CA VAL A 33 31.84 -3.90 -7.70
C VAL A 33 31.59 -3.91 -6.20
N VAL A 34 30.51 -3.28 -5.74
CA VAL A 34 30.07 -3.33 -4.34
C VAL A 34 28.74 -4.10 -4.25
N ALA A 35 28.71 -5.21 -3.53
CA ALA A 35 27.49 -5.99 -3.27
C ALA A 35 27.20 -6.03 -1.75
N ILE A 36 26.02 -5.58 -1.34
CA ILE A 36 25.60 -5.61 0.07
C ILE A 36 24.31 -6.43 0.19
N PRO A 37 24.39 -7.77 0.32
CA PRO A 37 23.24 -8.58 0.71
C PRO A 37 23.08 -8.57 2.24
N LYS A 38 21.98 -8.03 2.74
CA LYS A 38 21.62 -8.09 4.17
C LYS A 38 20.20 -8.63 4.38
N SER A 39 20.08 -9.59 5.29
CA SER A 39 18.81 -10.21 5.64
C SER A 39 17.97 -9.41 6.64
N ALA A 40 18.61 -8.74 7.60
CA ALA A 40 17.96 -7.82 8.54
C ALA A 40 19.02 -6.93 9.23
N SER A 41 18.73 -5.65 9.44
CA SER A 41 19.58 -4.71 10.20
C SER A 41 18.74 -3.53 10.65
N ASP A 42 18.82 -3.04 11.88
CA ASP A 42 18.04 -1.85 12.29
C ASP A 42 18.44 -0.62 11.44
N THR A 43 19.71 -0.51 11.09
CA THR A 43 20.21 0.56 10.24
C THR A 43 21.24 0.05 9.24
N VAL A 44 21.14 0.53 8.01
CA VAL A 44 22.13 0.36 6.95
C VAL A 44 22.56 1.74 6.47
N GLY A 45 23.80 2.11 6.75
CA GLY A 45 24.40 3.35 6.26
C GLY A 45 25.61 3.04 5.38
N LEU A 46 25.62 3.59 4.17
CA LEU A 46 26.70 3.43 3.20
C LEU A 46 26.99 4.74 2.49
N ALA A 47 28.27 5.06 2.38
CA ALA A 47 28.77 6.10 1.50
C ALA A 47 29.70 5.45 0.48
N ILE A 48 29.44 5.66 -0.81
CA ILE A 48 30.21 5.05 -1.90
C ILE A 48 30.67 6.16 -2.83
N THR A 49 31.95 6.14 -3.16
CA THR A 49 32.62 7.11 -4.03
C THR A 49 33.46 6.32 -5.04
N GLU A 50 33.38 6.66 -6.32
CA GLU A 50 34.23 6.08 -7.38
C GLU A 50 34.12 4.54 -7.50
N THR A 51 33.03 4.04 -8.06
CA THR A 51 32.85 2.62 -8.37
C THR A 51 32.19 2.47 -9.72
N THR A 52 32.36 1.35 -10.42
CA THR A 52 31.66 1.13 -11.69
C THR A 52 30.30 0.47 -11.51
N LEU A 53 30.09 -0.29 -10.42
CA LEU A 53 28.81 -0.96 -10.16
C LEU A 53 28.53 -1.14 -8.67
N VAL A 54 27.29 -0.84 -8.26
CA VAL A 54 26.79 -1.05 -6.91
C VAL A 54 25.48 -1.83 -6.95
N GLN A 55 25.40 -2.89 -6.15
CA GLN A 55 24.18 -3.65 -5.89
C GLN A 55 23.93 -3.72 -4.38
N ALA A 56 22.93 -2.97 -3.91
CA ALA A 56 22.48 -3.04 -2.53
C ALA A 56 21.18 -3.84 -2.43
N GLY A 57 21.19 -4.91 -1.62
CA GLY A 57 20.06 -5.77 -1.37
C GLY A 57 19.78 -5.88 0.13
N VAL A 58 18.73 -5.23 0.64
CA VAL A 58 18.36 -5.29 2.06
C VAL A 58 16.94 -5.83 2.18
N ALA A 59 16.79 -6.98 2.84
CA ALA A 59 15.48 -7.61 2.98
C ALA A 59 14.61 -6.92 4.04
N ALA A 60 15.19 -6.48 5.16
CA ALA A 60 14.48 -5.73 6.19
C ALA A 60 15.42 -4.76 6.91
N SER A 61 14.98 -3.52 7.12
CA SER A 61 15.71 -2.55 7.95
C SER A 61 14.82 -1.42 8.42
N ASP A 62 15.04 -0.84 9.60
CA ASP A 62 14.25 0.33 10.01
C ASP A 62 14.70 1.54 9.17
N LEU A 63 16.02 1.74 9.06
CA LEU A 63 16.59 2.85 8.31
C LEU A 63 17.63 2.40 7.28
N VAL A 64 17.45 2.75 6.02
CA VAL A 64 18.46 2.61 4.96
C VAL A 64 18.82 4.00 4.45
N ASN A 65 20.09 4.39 4.62
CA ASN A 65 20.63 5.63 4.08
C ASN A 65 21.83 5.34 3.18
N LEU A 66 21.70 5.61 1.88
CA LEU A 66 22.76 5.40 0.90
C LEU A 66 23.14 6.74 0.26
N ALA A 67 24.41 7.10 0.37
CA ALA A 67 25.01 8.18 -0.38
C ALA A 67 25.94 7.60 -1.44
N VAL A 68 25.69 7.88 -2.72
CA VAL A 68 26.53 7.39 -3.82
C VAL A 68 26.87 8.56 -4.73
N SER A 69 28.17 8.84 -4.87
CA SER A 69 28.67 9.90 -5.73
C SER A 69 29.73 9.39 -6.70
N GLU A 70 29.82 10.06 -7.84
CA GLU A 70 30.86 9.93 -8.86
C GLU A 70 30.89 8.59 -9.64
N ASN A 71 30.51 8.69 -10.92
CA ASN A 71 30.86 7.82 -12.04
C ASN A 71 30.54 6.31 -11.89
N VAL A 72 29.41 5.98 -11.27
CA VAL A 72 28.89 4.60 -11.31
C VAL A 72 28.12 4.37 -12.61
N ALA A 73 28.55 3.35 -13.35
CA ALA A 73 27.89 2.97 -14.58
C ALA A 73 26.48 2.43 -14.30
N SER A 74 26.28 1.74 -13.17
CA SER A 74 24.98 1.26 -12.74
C SER A 74 24.88 1.10 -11.23
N LEU A 75 23.90 1.77 -10.62
CA LEU A 75 23.49 1.60 -9.23
C LEU A 75 22.13 0.90 -9.18
N LYS A 76 22.10 -0.30 -8.59
CA LYS A 76 20.87 -1.06 -8.35
C LYS A 76 20.62 -1.23 -6.86
N ILE A 77 19.46 -0.79 -6.41
CA ILE A 77 19.00 -0.90 -5.03
C ILE A 77 17.72 -1.73 -5.01
N SER A 78 17.69 -2.79 -4.21
CA SER A 78 16.54 -3.67 -4.06
C SER A 78 16.25 -3.90 -2.58
N LEU A 79 15.11 -3.40 -2.13
CA LEU A 79 14.71 -3.38 -0.73
C LEU A 79 13.31 -4.00 -0.58
N SER A 80 13.14 -4.94 0.34
CA SER A 80 11.84 -5.60 0.52
C SER A 80 10.97 -4.92 1.57
N SER A 81 11.55 -4.49 2.69
CA SER A 81 10.84 -3.71 3.70
C SER A 81 11.80 -2.76 4.38
N THR A 82 11.47 -1.47 4.40
CA THR A 82 12.23 -0.49 5.19
C THR A 82 11.32 0.58 5.76
N GLU A 83 11.41 0.96 7.03
CA GLU A 83 10.56 2.06 7.51
C GLU A 83 10.94 3.36 6.79
N ILE A 84 12.24 3.67 6.72
CA ILE A 84 12.75 4.90 6.09
C ILE A 84 13.86 4.56 5.08
N LEU A 85 13.71 5.06 3.85
CA LEU A 85 14.72 5.06 2.81
C LEU A 85 15.19 6.48 2.49
N GLY A 86 16.48 6.76 2.69
CA GLY A 86 17.16 7.95 2.22
C GLY A 86 18.19 7.61 1.14
N LEU A 87 18.07 8.23 -0.03
CA LEU A 87 19.02 8.08 -1.14
C LEU A 87 19.53 9.45 -1.57
N GLY A 88 20.82 9.68 -1.43
CA GLY A 88 21.53 10.84 -1.99
C GLY A 88 22.46 10.37 -3.09
N ILE A 89 22.18 10.78 -4.33
CA ILE A 89 22.85 10.22 -5.51
C ILE A 89 23.32 11.35 -6.42
N SER A 90 24.55 11.26 -6.91
CA SER A 90 25.06 12.21 -7.92
C SER A 90 25.93 11.55 -8.97
N GLU A 91 25.89 12.10 -10.20
CA GLU A 91 26.74 11.69 -11.33
C GLU A 91 26.67 10.19 -11.68
N GLN A 92 25.49 9.72 -12.10
CA GLN A 92 25.24 8.31 -12.39
C GLN A 92 24.79 8.08 -13.83
N ASN A 93 25.27 7.03 -14.48
CA ASN A 93 24.73 6.70 -15.80
C ASN A 93 23.34 6.07 -15.67
N GLN A 94 23.17 5.15 -14.72
CA GLN A 94 21.88 4.49 -14.51
C GLN A 94 21.63 4.23 -13.04
N LEU A 95 20.43 4.62 -12.59
CA LEU A 95 19.90 4.29 -11.27
C LEU A 95 18.65 3.44 -11.41
N THR A 96 18.62 2.30 -10.72
CA THR A 96 17.42 1.49 -10.54
C THR A 96 17.14 1.27 -9.06
N VAL A 97 16.00 1.77 -8.58
CA VAL A 97 15.52 1.55 -7.22
C VAL A 97 14.28 0.69 -7.28
N SER A 98 14.23 -0.36 -6.46
CA SER A 98 13.04 -1.20 -6.27
C SER A 98 12.79 -1.39 -4.79
N LEU A 99 11.63 -0.93 -4.33
CA LEU A 99 11.21 -0.98 -2.94
C LEU A 99 9.79 -1.53 -2.85
N SER A 100 9.57 -2.55 -2.02
CA SER A 100 8.25 -3.18 -1.89
C SER A 100 7.35 -2.60 -0.80
N ALA A 101 7.93 -2.02 0.27
CA ALA A 101 7.16 -1.38 1.35
C ALA A 101 8.04 -0.41 2.15
N SER A 102 7.50 0.77 2.48
CA SER A 102 8.13 1.74 3.36
C SER A 102 7.17 2.75 3.96
N ASP A 103 7.52 3.39 5.06
CA ASP A 103 6.74 4.51 5.59
C ASP A 103 7.18 5.81 4.90
N ALA A 104 8.47 5.94 4.59
CA ALA A 104 9.01 7.14 3.97
C ALA A 104 10.17 6.86 3.01
N VAL A 105 10.06 7.36 1.79
CA VAL A 105 11.11 7.37 0.78
C VAL A 105 11.51 8.79 0.44
N SER A 106 12.79 9.10 0.58
CA SER A 106 13.40 10.32 0.08
C SER A 106 14.53 9.98 -0.88
N LEU A 107 14.38 10.38 -2.14
CA LEU A 107 15.41 10.24 -3.15
C LEU A 107 15.79 11.64 -3.65
N ALA A 108 17.06 11.98 -3.49
CA ALA A 108 17.68 13.18 -4.00
C ALA A 108 18.73 12.78 -5.04
N ALA A 109 18.49 13.16 -6.30
CA ALA A 109 19.45 13.01 -7.39
C ALA A 109 19.94 14.40 -7.83
N VAL A 110 21.25 14.62 -7.86
CA VAL A 110 21.88 15.89 -8.23
C VAL A 110 22.94 15.63 -9.29
N ASP A 111 23.07 16.51 -10.28
CA ASP A 111 24.13 16.49 -11.29
C ASP A 111 24.19 15.18 -12.11
N GLY A 112 23.25 15.03 -13.05
CA GLY A 112 23.42 14.13 -14.19
C GLY A 112 23.25 12.64 -13.88
N VAL A 113 22.05 12.24 -13.46
CA VAL A 113 21.62 10.85 -13.60
C VAL A 113 21.11 10.64 -15.03
N SER A 114 21.81 9.89 -15.89
CA SER A 114 21.41 9.78 -17.30
C SER A 114 20.08 9.01 -17.49
N ALA A 115 19.81 8.03 -16.62
CA ALA A 115 18.55 7.33 -16.56
C ALA A 115 18.19 6.95 -15.12
N LEU A 116 17.00 7.35 -14.66
CA LEU A 116 16.46 7.00 -13.35
C LEU A 116 15.22 6.12 -13.53
N GLN A 117 15.24 4.95 -12.91
CA GLN A 117 14.07 4.07 -12.76
C GLN A 117 13.80 3.82 -11.28
N ALA A 118 12.66 4.29 -10.77
CA ALA A 118 12.21 4.02 -9.41
C ALA A 118 10.89 3.24 -9.43
N ASN A 119 10.88 2.05 -8.83
CA ASN A 119 9.68 1.25 -8.61
C ASN A 119 9.43 1.18 -7.09
N LEU A 120 8.51 1.98 -6.59
CA LEU A 120 8.20 2.09 -5.16
C LEU A 120 6.76 1.61 -4.92
N ALA A 121 6.60 0.62 -4.05
CA ALA A 121 5.31 0.08 -3.66
C ALA A 121 5.06 0.28 -2.17
N ALA A 122 3.79 0.40 -1.80
CA ALA A 122 3.30 0.51 -0.42
C ALA A 122 4.17 1.47 0.41
N SER A 123 4.27 2.71 -0.08
CA SER A 123 5.12 3.74 0.50
C SER A 123 4.28 4.91 0.97
N ASP A 124 4.09 5.11 2.28
CA ASP A 124 3.16 6.14 2.78
C ASP A 124 3.53 7.53 2.26
N ALA A 125 4.81 7.91 2.40
CA ALA A 125 5.33 9.17 1.87
C ALA A 125 6.49 8.96 0.89
N VAL A 126 6.41 9.57 -0.29
CA VAL A 126 7.48 9.57 -1.30
C VAL A 126 7.85 11.00 -1.66
N ASN A 127 9.12 11.35 -1.51
CA ASN A 127 9.69 12.61 -1.95
C ASN A 127 10.84 12.37 -2.93
N LEU A 128 10.66 12.78 -4.19
CA LEU A 128 11.68 12.69 -5.23
C LEU A 128 12.14 14.12 -5.58
N GLY A 129 13.39 14.44 -5.24
CA GLY A 129 14.07 15.66 -5.66
C GLY A 129 15.10 15.32 -6.73
N ILE A 130 14.94 15.89 -7.93
CA ILE A 130 15.88 15.71 -9.04
C ILE A 130 16.31 17.09 -9.51
N VAL A 131 17.60 17.36 -9.38
CA VAL A 131 18.21 18.64 -9.71
C VAL A 131 19.25 18.42 -10.79
N GLU A 132 19.08 19.18 -11.88
CA GLU A 132 19.79 19.08 -13.15
C GLU A 132 19.42 17.82 -13.96
N GLY A 133 19.19 18.03 -15.26
CA GLY A 133 18.38 17.16 -16.10
C GLY A 133 18.77 15.69 -16.10
N THR A 134 17.81 14.83 -15.74
CA THR A 134 17.79 13.40 -16.07
C THR A 134 17.14 13.19 -17.43
N PRO A 135 17.87 12.87 -18.52
CA PRO A 135 17.27 12.68 -19.85
C PRO A 135 16.11 11.68 -19.84
N LEU A 136 16.23 10.61 -19.04
CA LEU A 136 15.18 9.60 -18.86
C LEU A 136 14.80 9.47 -17.38
N LEU A 137 13.58 9.90 -17.05
CA LEU A 137 12.97 9.71 -15.74
C LEU A 137 11.76 8.77 -15.85
N ALA A 138 11.84 7.60 -15.22
CA ALA A 138 10.75 6.65 -15.12
C ALA A 138 10.46 6.33 -13.64
N VAL A 139 9.30 6.75 -13.15
CA VAL A 139 8.89 6.53 -11.77
C VAL A 139 7.57 5.77 -11.77
N ALA A 140 7.52 4.63 -11.09
CA ALA A 140 6.32 3.85 -10.84
C ALA A 140 6.06 3.78 -9.33
N LEU A 141 4.93 4.36 -8.91
CA LEU A 141 4.46 4.43 -7.53
C LEU A 141 3.16 3.66 -7.42
N SER A 142 3.03 2.80 -6.41
CA SER A 142 1.79 2.08 -6.11
C SER A 142 1.51 2.08 -4.62
N ALA A 143 0.25 2.28 -4.23
CA ALA A 143 -0.17 2.34 -2.83
C ALA A 143 0.65 3.36 -2.01
N SER A 144 0.76 4.58 -2.52
CA SER A 144 1.34 5.71 -1.78
C SER A 144 0.28 6.70 -1.34
N ASP A 145 0.38 7.17 -0.10
CA ASP A 145 -0.56 8.13 0.48
C ASP A 145 -0.21 9.57 0.06
N ALA A 146 1.08 9.90 0.02
CA ALA A 146 1.58 11.21 -0.35
C ALA A 146 2.81 11.12 -1.28
N VAL A 147 2.77 11.85 -2.39
CA VAL A 147 3.87 11.93 -3.36
C VAL A 147 4.21 13.40 -3.61
N THR A 148 5.48 13.75 -3.40
CA THR A 148 6.05 15.06 -3.75
C THR A 148 7.16 14.87 -4.78
N LEU A 149 7.12 15.67 -5.85
CA LEU A 149 8.10 15.66 -6.92
C LEU A 149 8.65 17.08 -7.09
N ASP A 150 9.96 17.23 -6.94
CA ASP A 150 10.68 18.47 -7.22
C ASP A 150 11.67 18.20 -8.36
N LEU A 151 11.37 18.72 -9.55
CA LEU A 151 12.15 18.51 -10.77
C LEU A 151 12.68 19.85 -11.27
N ILE A 152 13.97 20.10 -11.08
CA ILE A 152 14.63 21.37 -11.41
C ILE A 152 15.68 21.13 -12.49
N GLY A 153 15.57 21.81 -13.63
CA GLY A 153 16.43 21.57 -14.80
C GLY A 153 15.84 20.46 -15.68
N ALA A 154 15.61 20.79 -16.96
CA ALA A 154 14.75 20.00 -17.84
C ALA A 154 15.23 18.54 -18.00
N SER A 155 14.32 17.59 -17.75
CA SER A 155 14.42 16.22 -18.22
C SER A 155 13.79 16.12 -19.61
N ASP A 156 14.42 15.43 -20.56
CA ASP A 156 13.90 15.30 -21.93
C ASP A 156 12.63 14.43 -21.98
N LEU A 157 12.59 13.36 -21.18
CA LEU A 157 11.45 12.45 -21.07
C LEU A 157 11.14 12.12 -19.61
N VAL A 158 9.94 12.52 -19.16
CA VAL A 158 9.41 12.21 -17.83
C VAL A 158 8.20 11.30 -17.96
N LYS A 159 8.30 10.10 -17.38
CA LYS A 159 7.20 9.16 -17.21
C LYS A 159 6.98 8.90 -15.72
N ILE A 160 5.78 9.22 -15.25
CA ILE A 160 5.36 9.04 -13.86
C ILE A 160 4.06 8.24 -13.88
N ASP A 161 4.12 7.00 -13.40
CA ASP A 161 2.98 6.11 -13.17
C ASP A 161 2.65 6.17 -11.67
N ILE A 162 1.51 6.76 -11.30
CA ILE A 162 1.02 6.79 -9.90
C ILE A 162 -0.27 5.99 -9.84
N ILE A 163 -0.30 4.97 -9.00
CA ILE A 163 -1.50 4.19 -8.70
C ILE A 163 -1.76 4.33 -7.19
N THR A 164 -2.52 5.34 -6.79
CA THR A 164 -2.82 5.61 -5.38
C THR A 164 -4.06 4.83 -4.90
N GLN A 165 -4.15 4.59 -3.59
CA GLN A 165 -5.39 4.16 -2.92
C GLN A 165 -6.41 5.31 -2.81
N ALA A 166 -6.11 6.48 -3.38
CA ALA A 166 -6.88 7.72 -3.28
C ALA A 166 -8.25 7.63 -3.97
N ASP A 167 -8.48 6.66 -4.85
CA ASP A 167 -9.77 6.45 -5.51
C ASP A 167 -10.76 5.65 -4.65
N LEU A 168 -10.36 5.16 -3.47
CA LEU A 168 -11.26 4.35 -2.62
C LEU A 168 -12.47 5.13 -2.09
N PRO A 169 -12.32 6.34 -1.51
CA PRO A 169 -13.47 7.14 -1.10
C PRO A 169 -14.40 7.45 -2.27
N ASP A 170 -13.84 7.83 -3.42
CA ASP A 170 -14.59 8.16 -4.63
C ASP A 170 -15.34 6.93 -5.17
N LEU A 171 -14.72 5.74 -5.15
CA LEU A 171 -15.35 4.48 -5.53
C LEU A 171 -16.49 4.11 -4.56
N LEU A 172 -16.29 4.28 -3.26
CA LEU A 172 -17.34 4.03 -2.28
C LEU A 172 -18.50 5.01 -2.42
N ASP A 173 -18.22 6.27 -2.74
CA ASP A 173 -19.24 7.29 -3.01
C ASP A 173 -20.00 6.99 -4.30
N GLU A 174 -19.32 6.56 -5.37
CA GLU A 174 -19.96 6.12 -6.63
C GLU A 174 -20.93 4.94 -6.38
N ILE A 175 -20.47 3.91 -5.63
CA ILE A 175 -21.32 2.77 -5.24
C ILE A 175 -22.45 3.22 -4.30
N ALA A 176 -22.22 4.18 -3.41
CA ALA A 176 -23.26 4.68 -2.53
C ALA A 176 -24.34 5.42 -3.32
N ASP A 177 -23.94 6.29 -4.25
CA ASP A 177 -24.84 7.06 -5.11
C ASP A 177 -25.62 6.17 -6.09
N CYS A 178 -25.05 5.03 -6.48
CA CYS A 178 -25.76 3.96 -7.18
C CYS A 178 -26.92 3.34 -6.38
N ILE A 179 -26.71 3.15 -5.07
CA ILE A 179 -27.62 2.37 -4.21
C ILE A 179 -28.67 3.26 -3.55
N LYS A 180 -28.33 4.51 -3.20
CA LYS A 180 -29.23 5.47 -2.53
C LYS A 180 -30.61 5.62 -3.22
N PRO A 181 -30.74 5.63 -4.56
CA PRO A 181 -32.03 5.78 -5.23
C PRO A 181 -32.92 4.52 -5.18
N VAL A 182 -32.40 3.36 -4.75
CA VAL A 182 -33.16 2.12 -4.71
C VAL A 182 -34.32 2.24 -3.71
N ALA A 183 -35.54 2.06 -4.22
CA ALA A 183 -36.75 2.20 -3.42
C ALA A 183 -36.72 1.25 -2.21
N GLY A 184 -36.87 1.81 -1.01
CA GLY A 184 -36.86 1.06 0.24
C GLY A 184 -35.50 1.04 0.96
N ILE A 185 -34.41 1.47 0.32
CA ILE A 185 -33.19 1.84 1.04
C ILE A 185 -33.41 3.21 1.70
N ARG A 186 -33.14 3.29 3.00
CA ARG A 186 -33.24 4.53 3.76
C ARG A 186 -31.97 5.36 3.66
N ASP A 187 -30.83 4.68 3.65
CA ASP A 187 -29.53 5.31 3.66
C ASP A 187 -28.42 4.32 3.31
N VAL A 188 -27.24 4.84 2.96
CA VAL A 188 -26.04 4.06 2.65
C VAL A 188 -24.87 4.65 3.42
N ASP A 189 -24.26 3.87 4.31
CA ASP A 189 -23.06 4.25 5.02
C ASP A 189 -21.82 3.71 4.32
N ALA A 190 -20.87 4.59 4.06
CA ALA A 190 -19.48 4.17 3.90
C ALA A 190 -18.89 3.94 5.29
N PHE A 191 -18.25 2.78 5.49
CA PHE A 191 -17.64 2.38 6.76
C PHE A 191 -18.66 2.08 7.89
N ALA A 192 -18.30 1.16 8.79
CA ALA A 192 -19.25 0.60 9.76
C ALA A 192 -19.87 1.68 10.67
N PRO A 193 -21.18 1.98 10.55
CA PRO A 193 -21.80 3.03 11.34
C PRO A 193 -21.90 2.61 12.81
N VAL A 194 -21.71 3.57 13.72
CA VAL A 194 -21.85 3.35 15.17
C VAL A 194 -23.30 3.05 15.55
N ASN A 195 -24.27 3.62 14.82
CA ASN A 195 -25.70 3.37 15.00
C ASN A 195 -26.38 3.19 13.64
N LEU A 196 -27.18 2.12 13.51
CA LEU A 196 -27.84 1.74 12.26
C LEU A 196 -29.15 2.50 11.95
N GLY A 197 -29.45 3.59 12.66
CA GLY A 197 -30.55 4.50 12.34
C GLY A 197 -31.87 3.84 11.90
N ALA A 198 -32.45 4.34 10.81
CA ALA A 198 -33.67 3.79 10.21
C ALA A 198 -33.36 2.72 9.16
N LEU A 199 -33.90 1.52 9.31
CA LEU A 199 -33.72 0.38 8.39
C LEU A 199 -34.82 0.36 7.30
N PRO A 200 -34.59 -0.27 6.12
CA PRO A 200 -33.35 -0.93 5.66
C PRO A 200 -32.22 0.04 5.26
N ARG A 201 -30.96 -0.33 5.52
CA ARG A 201 -29.75 0.45 5.14
C ARG A 201 -28.71 -0.43 4.49
N VAL A 202 -27.78 0.18 3.76
CA VAL A 202 -26.61 -0.51 3.22
C VAL A 202 -25.35 -0.02 3.90
N VAL A 203 -24.49 -0.94 4.34
CA VAL A 203 -23.16 -0.62 4.87
C VAL A 203 -22.12 -1.10 3.88
N LEU A 204 -21.34 -0.18 3.32
CA LEU A 204 -20.24 -0.49 2.43
C LEU A 204 -18.98 -0.72 3.26
N ARG A 205 -18.26 -1.80 2.93
CA ARG A 205 -16.95 -2.12 3.52
C ARG A 205 -15.99 -2.47 2.41
N TYR A 206 -14.85 -1.83 2.39
CA TYR A 206 -13.74 -2.24 1.56
C TYR A 206 -12.97 -3.36 2.24
N SER A 207 -12.61 -4.39 1.49
CA SER A 207 -11.64 -5.39 1.91
C SER A 207 -10.39 -5.18 1.08
N ASP A 208 -9.29 -4.80 1.72
CA ASP A 208 -7.99 -4.81 1.08
C ASP A 208 -7.74 -6.22 0.53
N THR A 209 -7.74 -6.35 -0.79
CA THR A 209 -7.16 -7.53 -1.43
C THR A 209 -5.71 -7.22 -1.76
N PRO A 210 -4.78 -8.15 -1.50
CA PRO A 210 -3.38 -7.94 -1.86
C PRO A 210 -3.28 -7.68 -3.35
N TRP A 211 -2.52 -6.65 -3.71
CA TRP A 211 -2.24 -6.24 -5.08
C TRP A 211 -1.69 -7.46 -5.84
N SER A 212 -2.45 -7.94 -6.82
CA SER A 212 -2.02 -9.04 -7.68
C SER A 212 -1.42 -8.44 -8.94
N LEU A 213 -0.13 -8.10 -8.89
CA LEU A 213 0.62 -7.71 -10.09
C LEU A 213 0.80 -8.96 -10.98
N THR A 214 0.00 -9.09 -12.02
CA THR A 214 0.22 -10.10 -13.06
C THR A 214 1.30 -9.60 -14.03
N PRO A 215 2.26 -10.44 -14.44
CA PRO A 215 3.21 -10.06 -15.47
C PRO A 215 2.46 -9.62 -16.73
N ASN A 216 2.73 -8.40 -17.22
CA ASN A 216 2.14 -7.78 -18.42
C ASN A 216 0.71 -7.23 -18.28
N ARG A 217 0.15 -7.12 -17.06
CA ARG A 217 -1.13 -6.42 -16.83
C ARG A 217 -1.14 -5.79 -15.45
N ASN A 218 -1.14 -4.46 -15.42
CA ASN A 218 -1.37 -3.70 -14.20
C ASN A 218 -2.88 -3.71 -13.91
N GLU A 219 -3.35 -4.78 -13.28
CA GLU A 219 -4.75 -4.91 -12.82
C GLU A 219 -4.82 -4.57 -11.33
N VAL A 220 -5.65 -3.59 -11.00
CA VAL A 220 -6.03 -3.32 -9.61
C VAL A 220 -7.36 -4.02 -9.37
N ARG A 221 -7.42 -4.80 -8.28
CA ARG A 221 -8.63 -5.48 -7.85
C ARG A 221 -9.16 -4.82 -6.59
N HIS A 222 -10.39 -4.33 -6.67
CA HIS A 222 -11.13 -3.80 -5.53
C HIS A 222 -12.20 -4.81 -5.13
N GLU A 223 -12.23 -5.19 -3.84
CA GLU A 223 -13.30 -6.02 -3.29
C GLU A 223 -14.08 -5.20 -2.25
N VAL A 224 -15.29 -4.80 -2.63
CA VAL A 224 -16.21 -4.02 -1.80
C VAL A 224 -17.36 -4.94 -1.40
N SER A 225 -17.70 -4.99 -0.12
CA SER A 225 -18.88 -5.68 0.36
C SER A 225 -19.97 -4.67 0.71
N ALA A 226 -21.15 -4.81 0.10
CA ALA A 226 -22.35 -4.06 0.43
C ALA A 226 -23.26 -4.92 1.31
N GLU A 227 -23.33 -4.59 2.60
CA GLU A 227 -24.19 -5.30 3.56
C GLU A 227 -25.53 -4.60 3.70
N ILE A 228 -26.58 -5.21 3.14
CA ILE A 228 -27.95 -4.72 3.27
C ILE A 228 -28.51 -5.21 4.61
N VAL A 229 -28.72 -4.29 5.54
CA VAL A 229 -29.25 -4.53 6.88
C VAL A 229 -30.75 -4.26 6.90
N PHE A 230 -31.55 -5.27 7.22
CA PHE A 230 -33.02 -5.20 7.06
C PHE A 230 -33.76 -4.85 8.33
N ALA A 231 -33.46 -5.55 9.42
CA ALA A 231 -34.18 -5.47 10.68
C ALA A 231 -33.33 -6.09 11.81
N PRO A 232 -33.64 -5.80 13.08
CA PRO A 232 -33.15 -6.60 14.20
C PRO A 232 -33.46 -8.08 14.00
N ILE A 233 -32.61 -8.96 14.55
CA ILE A 233 -32.72 -10.42 14.36
C ILE A 233 -34.07 -10.97 14.84
N GLU A 234 -34.69 -10.33 15.82
CA GLU A 234 -36.01 -10.66 16.38
C GLU A 234 -37.14 -10.54 15.34
N GLU A 235 -36.97 -9.71 14.32
CA GLU A 235 -37.93 -9.49 13.23
C GLU A 235 -37.59 -10.30 11.95
N TRP A 236 -36.91 -11.44 12.08
CA TRP A 236 -36.42 -12.25 10.94
C TRP A 236 -37.46 -12.54 9.84
N LYS A 237 -38.72 -12.81 10.23
CA LYS A 237 -39.82 -13.07 9.27
C LYS A 237 -40.15 -11.84 8.41
N ARG A 238 -39.99 -10.64 8.94
CA ARG A 238 -40.15 -9.38 8.21
C ARG A 238 -38.99 -9.16 7.27
N ALA A 239 -37.76 -9.35 7.77
CA ALA A 239 -36.53 -9.26 6.97
C ALA A 239 -36.61 -10.19 5.75
N ARG A 240 -36.97 -11.47 5.95
CA ARG A 240 -37.01 -12.46 4.87
C ARG A 240 -38.01 -12.13 3.75
N ARG A 241 -39.16 -11.52 4.07
CA ARG A 241 -40.20 -11.19 3.08
C ARG A 241 -39.79 -10.02 2.17
N GLY A 242 -39.05 -9.05 2.69
CA GLY A 242 -38.57 -7.89 1.91
C GLY A 242 -37.19 -8.09 1.29
N ALA A 243 -36.36 -8.99 1.83
CA ALA A 243 -34.96 -9.09 1.46
C ALA A 243 -34.72 -9.51 0.01
N ALA A 244 -35.48 -10.48 -0.50
CA ALA A 244 -35.24 -11.00 -1.85
C ALA A 244 -35.43 -9.92 -2.93
N GLN A 245 -36.50 -9.12 -2.84
CA GLN A 245 -36.78 -8.07 -3.80
C GLN A 245 -35.74 -6.94 -3.70
N LEU A 246 -35.47 -6.46 -2.48
CA LEU A 246 -34.53 -5.36 -2.27
C LEU A 246 -33.10 -5.73 -2.71
N VAL A 247 -32.66 -6.97 -2.44
CA VAL A 247 -31.37 -7.47 -2.93
C VAL A 247 -31.35 -7.50 -4.45
N ASN A 248 -32.42 -7.93 -5.11
CA ASN A 248 -32.47 -7.94 -6.57
C ASN A 248 -32.45 -6.52 -7.16
N ASP A 249 -33.14 -5.57 -6.53
CA ASP A 249 -33.16 -4.17 -6.96
C ASP A 249 -31.78 -3.53 -6.82
N VAL A 250 -31.08 -3.74 -5.68
CA VAL A 250 -29.70 -3.29 -5.49
C VAL A 250 -28.73 -3.98 -6.47
N LYS A 251 -28.92 -5.27 -6.76
CA LYS A 251 -28.09 -5.93 -7.78
C LYS A 251 -28.32 -5.35 -9.17
N ALA A 252 -29.55 -4.98 -9.51
CA ALA A 252 -29.88 -4.42 -10.81
C ALA A 252 -29.20 -3.07 -11.03
N THR A 253 -29.04 -2.24 -9.98
CA THR A 253 -28.30 -0.98 -10.08
C THR A 253 -26.79 -1.17 -10.19
N LEU A 254 -26.24 -2.22 -9.58
CA LEU A 254 -24.81 -2.54 -9.59
C LEU A 254 -24.37 -3.39 -10.80
N GLN A 255 -25.31 -3.92 -11.59
CA GLN A 255 -24.97 -4.80 -12.71
C GLN A 255 -24.39 -4.00 -13.89
N PRO A 256 -23.30 -4.51 -14.52
CA PRO A 256 -22.72 -3.88 -15.69
C PRO A 256 -23.74 -3.86 -16.85
N GLY A 257 -23.95 -2.67 -17.42
CA GLY A 257 -24.96 -2.41 -18.45
C GLY A 257 -25.15 -0.92 -18.72
N PRO A 258 -26.04 -0.53 -19.64
CA PRO A 258 -26.30 0.89 -19.97
C PRO A 258 -26.90 1.69 -18.80
N THR A 259 -27.36 0.99 -17.76
CA THR A 259 -27.87 1.56 -16.51
C THR A 259 -26.90 1.36 -15.33
N SER A 260 -25.71 0.79 -15.58
CA SER A 260 -24.66 0.70 -14.57
C SER A 260 -24.19 2.10 -14.25
N CYS A 261 -24.27 2.45 -12.98
CA CYS A 261 -23.73 3.70 -12.46
C CYS A 261 -22.28 3.55 -11.99
N ILE A 262 -21.74 2.33 -11.94
CA ILE A 262 -20.30 2.09 -11.80
C ILE A 262 -19.69 2.22 -13.19
N THR A 263 -18.86 3.23 -13.36
CA THR A 263 -18.18 3.58 -14.61
C THR A 263 -16.76 3.00 -14.69
N SER A 264 -16.23 2.56 -13.55
CA SER A 264 -14.89 2.02 -13.36
C SER A 264 -14.85 0.48 -13.48
N GLY A 265 -13.95 -0.01 -14.34
CA GLY A 265 -13.57 -1.42 -14.39
C GLY A 265 -14.64 -2.42 -14.83
N THR A 266 -14.31 -3.71 -14.67
CA THR A 266 -15.25 -4.82 -14.88
C THR A 266 -15.82 -5.24 -13.52
N VAL A 267 -17.14 -5.17 -13.39
CA VAL A 267 -17.87 -5.50 -12.14
C VAL A 267 -18.35 -6.95 -12.16
N SER A 268 -18.14 -7.67 -11.06
CA SER A 268 -18.74 -8.98 -10.79
C SER A 268 -19.38 -9.01 -9.41
N LEU A 269 -20.55 -9.65 -9.31
CA LEU A 269 -21.38 -9.64 -8.11
C LEU A 269 -21.58 -11.05 -7.53
N GLY A 270 -21.21 -11.24 -6.27
CA GLY A 270 -21.54 -12.41 -5.46
C GLY A 270 -22.58 -12.05 -4.41
N VAL A 271 -23.52 -12.95 -4.10
CA VAL A 271 -24.53 -12.72 -3.05
C VAL A 271 -24.45 -13.82 -2.02
N THR A 272 -24.41 -13.43 -0.76
CA THR A 272 -24.48 -14.36 0.36
C THR A 272 -25.93 -14.54 0.79
N ALA A 273 -26.25 -15.70 1.37
CA ALA A 273 -27.56 -15.90 1.99
C ALA A 273 -27.76 -14.93 3.18
N LEU A 274 -29.01 -14.66 3.52
CA LEU A 274 -29.37 -13.89 4.72
C LEU A 274 -28.69 -14.50 5.96
N ARG A 275 -27.93 -13.67 6.68
CA ARG A 275 -27.13 -14.07 7.85
C ARG A 275 -27.37 -13.10 9.00
N GLU A 276 -27.02 -13.57 10.19
CA GLU A 276 -26.91 -12.73 11.37
C GLU A 276 -25.63 -11.90 11.28
N ARG A 277 -25.74 -10.59 11.56
CA ARG A 277 -24.62 -9.67 11.68
C ARG A 277 -24.72 -8.89 12.98
N ARG A 278 -23.60 -8.84 13.70
CA ARG A 278 -23.48 -8.03 14.91
C ARG A 278 -23.04 -6.62 14.52
N TYR A 279 -23.82 -5.65 14.98
CA TYR A 279 -23.48 -4.23 14.93
C TYR A 279 -23.59 -3.69 16.35
N HIS A 280 -22.44 -3.36 16.93
CA HIS A 280 -22.31 -3.03 18.35
C HIS A 280 -22.86 -4.18 19.23
N ASP A 281 -23.75 -3.89 20.18
CA ASP A 281 -24.35 -4.87 21.07
C ASP A 281 -25.59 -5.57 20.49
N ASN A 282 -26.02 -5.19 19.28
CA ASN A 282 -27.24 -5.67 18.67
C ASN A 282 -26.98 -6.62 17.49
N LEU A 283 -27.91 -7.55 17.28
CA LEU A 283 -27.89 -8.52 16.19
C LEU A 283 -28.93 -8.15 15.13
N TYR A 284 -28.52 -8.19 13.88
CA TYR A 284 -29.35 -7.82 12.73
C TYR A 284 -29.37 -8.92 11.67
N ALA A 285 -30.46 -8.95 10.92
CA ALA A 285 -30.56 -9.73 9.70
C ALA A 285 -29.98 -8.94 8.53
N ALA A 286 -28.93 -9.47 7.88
CA ALA A 286 -28.26 -8.80 6.77
C ALA A 286 -27.95 -9.76 5.61
N VAL A 287 -27.91 -9.21 4.40
CA VAL A 287 -27.41 -9.89 3.19
C VAL A 287 -26.19 -9.13 2.70
N THR A 288 -25.09 -9.85 2.45
CA THR A 288 -23.90 -9.25 1.85
C THR A 288 -23.89 -9.49 0.35
N ILE A 289 -23.75 -8.42 -0.43
CA ILE A 289 -23.41 -8.45 -1.85
C ILE A 289 -21.91 -8.14 -1.95
N ASN A 290 -21.12 -9.09 -2.44
CA ASN A 290 -19.72 -8.88 -2.74
C ASN A 290 -19.61 -8.30 -4.15
N ILE A 291 -19.04 -7.11 -4.25
CA ILE A 291 -18.80 -6.36 -5.48
C ILE A 291 -17.29 -6.45 -5.72
N ARG A 292 -16.92 -7.09 -6.82
CA ARG A 292 -15.52 -7.14 -7.26
C ARG A 292 -15.38 -6.30 -8.51
N ILE A 293 -14.50 -5.31 -8.44
CA ILE A 293 -14.21 -4.38 -9.51
C ILE A 293 -12.77 -4.63 -9.93
N VAL A 294 -12.57 -4.91 -11.22
CA VAL A 294 -11.24 -5.10 -11.80
C VAL A 294 -10.97 -3.93 -12.72
N GLU A 295 -10.04 -3.07 -12.33
CA GLU A 295 -9.59 -1.96 -13.13
C GLU A 295 -8.34 -2.36 -13.90
N VAL A 296 -8.44 -2.28 -15.23
CA VAL A 296 -7.27 -2.43 -16.08
C VAL A 296 -6.67 -1.05 -16.23
N THR A 297 -5.57 -0.80 -15.53
CA THR A 297 -4.83 0.45 -15.76
C THR A 297 -4.16 0.34 -17.14
N SER A 298 -4.69 1.07 -18.12
CA SER A 298 -4.15 1.11 -19.46
C SER A 298 -2.93 2.03 -19.48
N VAL A 299 -1.76 1.48 -19.18
CA VAL A 299 -0.52 2.16 -19.57
C VAL A 299 -0.17 1.67 -20.96
N THR A 300 -0.47 2.50 -21.96
CA THR A 300 0.02 2.31 -23.33
C THR A 300 1.47 2.79 -23.38
N PHE A 301 2.38 1.91 -23.75
CA PHE A 301 3.79 2.22 -23.95
C PHE A 301 3.96 2.93 -25.30
N ALA A 302 4.59 4.11 -25.30
CA ALA A 302 5.16 4.75 -26.49
C ALA A 302 6.67 4.78 -26.35
#